data_AF-A0A7V3WPS9-F1
#
_entry.id   AF-A0A7V3WPS9-F1
#
_cell.length_a   1.000
_cell.length_b   1.000
_cell.length_c   1.000
_cell.angle_alpha   90.00
_cell.angle_beta   90.00
_cell.angle_gamma   90.00
#
_symmetry.space_group_name_H-M   'P 1'
#
loop_
_entity.id
_entity.type
_entity.pdbx_description
1 polymer ?
#
loop_
_entity_poly.entity_id
_entity_poly.type
_entity_poly.pdbx_seq_one_letter_code
_entity_poly.pdbx_strand_id
1 'polypeptide(L)'
;MPKKSGNNARRSKAILLGVGLDSDGHRRITTGPNFALVGGSEETHQLMTETAIKINEKLAQRGKRLEDVSAQELEDIAHSVGLRRLSPS
;
A
#
# COMPACT_ATOMS: atom_id res chain seq x y z
N MET A 1 10.26 43.01 8.43
CA MET A 1 10.20 41.55 8.65
C MET A 1 9.29 40.94 7.59
N PRO A 2 9.76 40.07 6.68
CA PRO A 2 8.87 39.43 5.73
C PRO A 2 8.11 38.28 6.42
N LYS A 3 6.78 38.25 6.26
CA LYS A 3 5.92 37.15 6.72
C LYS A 3 6.18 35.91 5.84
N LYS A 4 6.55 34.79 6.46
CA LYS A 4 6.67 33.48 5.81
C LYS A 4 5.26 33.04 5.38
N SER A 5 5.03 32.97 4.08
CA SER A 5 3.81 32.40 3.50
C SER A 5 3.87 30.87 3.67
N GLY A 6 3.17 30.36 4.68
CA GLY A 6 3.03 28.93 4.92
C GLY A 6 2.02 28.34 3.95
N ASN A 7 2.49 27.82 2.82
CA ASN A 7 1.68 27.05 1.90
C ASN A 7 1.33 25.70 2.55
N ASN A 8 0.24 25.65 3.32
CA ASN A 8 -0.26 24.41 3.91
C ASN A 8 -1.02 23.62 2.84
N ALA A 9 -0.28 23.05 1.89
CA ALA A 9 -0.81 22.07 0.97
C ALA A 9 -1.29 20.88 1.82
N ARG A 10 -2.61 20.65 1.86
CA ARG A 10 -3.19 19.46 2.50
C ARG A 10 -2.47 18.24 1.93
N ARG A 11 -1.70 17.51 2.75
CA ARG A 11 -1.04 16.28 2.29
C ARG A 11 -2.12 15.35 1.76
N SER A 12 -2.02 14.99 0.47
CA SER A 12 -2.90 14.04 -0.17
C SER A 12 -2.77 12.69 0.56
N LYS A 13 -3.89 12.11 0.98
CA LYS A 13 -3.89 10.76 1.57
C LYS A 13 -3.56 9.74 0.47
N ALA A 14 -2.75 8.75 0.79
CA ALA A 14 -2.43 7.63 -0.09
C ALA A 14 -3.03 6.33 0.49
N ILE A 15 -3.44 5.41 -0.39
CA ILE A 15 -3.95 4.09 -0.01
C ILE A 15 -3.37 3.00 -0.90
N LEU A 16 -2.98 1.86 -0.30
CA LEU A 16 -2.64 0.63 -1.00
C LEU A 16 -3.91 -0.19 -1.22
N LEU A 17 -4.30 -0.39 -2.47
CA LEU A 17 -5.45 -1.21 -2.83
C LEU A 17 -4.98 -2.58 -3.33
N GLY A 18 -5.44 -3.66 -2.69
CA GLY A 18 -5.26 -5.03 -3.16
C GLY A 18 -6.59 -5.63 -3.60
N VAL A 19 -6.60 -6.24 -4.79
CA VAL A 19 -7.80 -6.88 -5.35
C VAL A 19 -7.43 -8.31 -5.71
N GLY A 20 -8.04 -9.28 -5.03
CA GLY A 20 -7.95 -10.69 -5.39
C GLY A 20 -8.92 -10.99 -6.53
N LEU A 21 -8.40 -11.51 -7.64
CA LEU A 21 -9.17 -11.80 -8.86
C LEU A 21 -9.67 -13.25 -8.93
N ASP A 22 -9.24 -14.09 -8.00
CA ASP A 22 -9.73 -15.44 -7.76
C ASP A 22 -10.81 -15.47 -6.67
N SER A 23 -11.62 -16.53 -6.65
CA SER A 23 -12.70 -16.70 -5.66
C SER A 23 -12.94 -18.16 -5.35
N ASP A 24 -13.24 -18.43 -4.08
CA ASP A 24 -13.68 -19.73 -3.54
C ASP A 24 -15.14 -19.67 -3.03
N GLY A 25 -15.90 -18.67 -3.49
CA GLY A 25 -17.28 -18.43 -3.05
C GLY A 25 -17.42 -17.57 -1.79
N HIS A 26 -16.32 -17.21 -1.12
CA HIS A 26 -16.36 -16.33 0.06
C HIS A 26 -16.04 -14.88 -0.27
N ARG A 27 -16.73 -13.95 0.40
CA ARG A 27 -16.44 -12.52 0.34
C ARG A 27 -15.47 -12.15 1.46
N ARG A 28 -14.25 -11.76 1.10
CA ARG A 28 -13.21 -11.30 2.03
C ARG A 28 -12.93 -9.82 1.86
N ILE A 29 -12.88 -9.09 2.97
CA ILE A 29 -12.54 -7.67 3.02
C ILE A 29 -11.68 -7.42 4.26
N THR A 30 -10.51 -6.84 4.06
CA THR A 30 -9.61 -6.43 5.14
C THR A 30 -9.17 -4.98 4.91
N THR A 31 -9.29 -4.13 5.92
CA THR A 31 -8.94 -2.70 5.82
C THR A 31 -7.97 -2.30 6.92
N GLY A 32 -7.05 -1.40 6.60
CA GLY A 32 -6.13 -0.78 7.55
C GLY A 32 -6.05 0.73 7.36
N PRO A 33 -5.17 1.43 8.11
CA PRO A 33 -5.08 2.89 8.08
C PRO A 33 -4.75 3.48 6.70
N ASN A 34 -4.02 2.73 5.88
CA ASN A 34 -3.55 3.12 4.55
C ASN A 34 -3.66 1.98 3.52
N PHE A 35 -4.51 0.97 3.77
CA PHE A 35 -4.74 -0.09 2.79
C PHE A 35 -6.17 -0.63 2.82
N ALA A 36 -6.62 -1.17 1.69
CA ALA A 36 -7.85 -1.95 1.58
C ALA A 36 -7.61 -3.16 0.68
N LEU A 37 -8.01 -4.34 1.13
CA LEU A 37 -7.88 -5.61 0.42
C LEU A 37 -9.27 -6.20 0.23
N VAL A 38 -9.61 -6.53 -1.01
CA VAL A 38 -10.94 -7.03 -1.38
C VAL A 38 -10.83 -8.28 -2.26
N GLY A 39 -11.63 -9.29 -1.95
CA GLY A 39 -11.68 -10.53 -2.75
C GLY A 39 -10.49 -11.47 -2.52
N GLY A 40 -10.33 -12.44 -3.41
CA GLY A 40 -9.36 -13.53 -3.32
C GLY A 40 -9.91 -14.78 -2.65
N SER A 41 -9.40 -15.96 -3.05
CA SER A 41 -9.50 -17.18 -2.23
C SER A 41 -8.84 -16.98 -0.87
N GLU A 42 -9.00 -17.92 0.05
CA GLU A 42 -8.34 -17.87 1.37
C GLU A 42 -6.82 -17.62 1.24
N GLU A 43 -6.14 -18.42 0.42
CA GLU A 43 -4.71 -18.33 0.21
C GLU A 43 -4.30 -16.98 -0.39
N THR A 44 -4.96 -16.54 -1.46
CA THR A 44 -4.65 -15.26 -2.11
C THR A 44 -4.93 -14.08 -1.18
N HIS A 45 -6.03 -14.11 -0.42
CA HIS A 45 -6.38 -13.03 0.50
C HIS A 45 -5.38 -12.96 1.67
N GLN A 46 -4.96 -14.10 2.19
CA GLN A 46 -3.95 -14.16 3.24
C GLN A 46 -2.61 -13.63 2.74
N LEU A 47 -2.17 -14.02 1.54
CA LEU A 47 -0.96 -13.48 0.92
C LEU A 47 -1.03 -11.95 0.75
N MET A 48 -2.15 -11.41 0.24
CA MET A 48 -2.35 -9.97 0.15
C MET A 48 -2.24 -9.27 1.51
N THR A 49 -2.80 -9.88 2.55
CA THR A 49 -2.80 -9.35 3.92
C THR A 49 -1.38 -9.30 4.48
N GLU A 50 -0.63 -10.40 4.36
CA GLU A 50 0.76 -10.46 4.80
C GLU A 50 1.64 -9.45 4.05
N THR A 51 1.45 -9.31 2.73
CA THR A 51 2.20 -8.33 1.93
C THR A 51 1.88 -6.90 2.36
N ALA A 52 0.61 -6.56 2.61
CA ALA A 52 0.22 -5.22 3.08
C ALA A 52 0.82 -4.88 4.46
N ILE A 53 0.89 -5.86 5.36
CA ILE A 53 1.55 -5.71 6.67
C ILE A 53 3.06 -5.46 6.48
N LYS A 54 3.75 -6.29 5.68
CA LYS A 54 5.19 -6.14 5.43
C LYS A 54 5.54 -4.79 4.80
N ILE A 55 4.72 -4.29 3.88
CA ILE A 55 4.90 -2.94 3.30
C ILE A 55 4.84 -1.89 4.40
N ASN A 56 3.85 -1.96 5.28
CA ASN A 56 3.70 -1.03 6.39
C ASN A 56 4.85 -1.10 7.40
N GLU A 57 5.35 -2.29 7.71
CA GLU A 57 6.54 -2.46 8.55
C GLU A 57 7.77 -1.80 7.93
N LYS A 58 7.97 -1.94 6.62
CA LYS A 58 9.08 -1.29 5.90
C LYS A 58 8.95 0.23 5.88
N LEU A 59 7.74 0.75 5.72
CA LEU A 59 7.46 2.20 5.84
C LEU A 59 7.78 2.70 7.27
N ALA A 60 7.32 1.98 8.28
CA ALA A 60 7.57 2.31 9.69
C ALA A 60 9.06 2.27 10.04
N GLN A 61 9.81 1.27 9.56
CA GLN A 61 11.26 1.18 9.71
C GLN A 61 12.01 2.39 9.12
N ARG A 62 11.42 3.04 8.11
CA ARG A 62 11.96 4.26 7.48
C ARG A 62 11.41 5.54 8.08
N GLY A 63 10.51 5.46 9.07
CA GLY A 63 9.86 6.61 9.69
C GLY A 63 8.95 7.40 8.74
N LYS A 64 8.43 6.74 7.69
CA LYS A 64 7.61 7.36 6.65
C LYS A 64 6.20 6.78 6.65
N ARG A 65 5.22 7.58 6.21
CA ARG A 65 3.91 7.08 5.83
C ARG A 65 3.84 6.83 4.33
N LEU A 66 2.76 6.21 3.87
CA LEU A 66 2.57 5.89 2.45
C LEU A 66 2.51 7.15 1.58
N GLU A 67 1.96 8.26 2.09
CA GLU A 67 1.94 9.54 1.37
C GLU A 67 3.27 10.31 1.41
N ASP A 68 4.25 9.85 2.18
CA ASP A 68 5.57 10.50 2.28
C ASP A 68 6.61 9.84 1.35
N VAL A 69 6.30 8.68 0.74
CA VAL A 69 7.20 7.98 -0.18
C VAL A 69 6.92 8.33 -1.63
N SER A 70 7.98 8.36 -2.45
CA SER A 70 7.84 8.48 -3.91
C SER A 70 7.35 7.16 -4.52
N ALA A 71 6.88 7.21 -5.76
CA ALA A 71 6.50 6.00 -6.50
C ALA A 71 7.68 5.01 -6.63
N GLN A 72 8.89 5.51 -6.87
CA GLN A 72 10.09 4.68 -6.96
C GLN A 72 10.40 4.01 -5.61
N GLU A 73 10.33 4.76 -4.51
CA GLU A 73 10.57 4.20 -3.18
C GLU A 73 9.51 3.16 -2.80
N LEU A 74 8.26 3.39 -3.19
CA LEU A 74 7.19 2.41 -3.03
C LEU A 74 7.44 1.16 -3.88
N GLU A 75 7.91 1.30 -5.12
CA GLU A 75 8.30 0.17 -5.99
C GLU A 75 9.44 -0.64 -5.38
N ASP A 76 10.45 0.03 -4.80
CA ASP A 76 11.55 -0.65 -4.11
C ASP A 76 11.07 -1.42 -2.87
N ILE A 77 10.13 -0.85 -2.09
CA ILE A 77 9.49 -1.55 -0.96
C ILE A 77 8.71 -2.75 -1.46
N ALA A 78 7.86 -2.54 -2.47
CA ALA A 78 7.02 -3.57 -3.07
C ALA A 78 7.88 -4.75 -3.56
N HIS A 79 8.96 -4.46 -4.27
CA HIS A 79 9.90 -5.48 -4.73
C HIS A 79 10.57 -6.22 -3.58
N SER A 80 10.96 -5.51 -2.51
CA SER A 80 11.57 -6.13 -1.32
C SER A 80 10.66 -7.10 -0.57
N VAL A 81 9.34 -6.99 -0.75
CA VAL A 81 8.33 -7.90 -0.16
C VAL A 81 7.81 -8.94 -1.15
N GLY A 82 8.42 -9.03 -2.34
CA GLY A 82 8.11 -10.04 -3.35
C GLY A 82 7.05 -9.64 -4.38
N LEU A 83 6.57 -8.39 -4.38
CA LEU A 83 5.71 -7.92 -5.45
C LEU A 83 6.51 -7.69 -6.72
N ARG A 84 5.98 -8.16 -7.84
CA ARG A 84 6.56 -7.96 -9.17
C ARG A 84 5.68 -7.05 -9.98
N ARG A 85 6.31 -6.11 -10.68
CA ARG A 85 5.62 -5.27 -11.65
C ARG A 85 5.11 -6.14 -12.78
N LEU A 86 3.81 -6.07 -13.03
CA LEU A 86 3.23 -6.65 -14.23
C LEU A 86 3.64 -5.76 -15.41
N SER A 87 4.52 -6.27 -16.26
CA SER A 87 4.81 -5.64 -17.55
C SER A 87 3.64 -5.96 -18.49
N PRO A 88 2.93 -4.96 -19.03
CA PRO A 88 1.96 -5.23 -20.08
C PRO A 88 2.67 -5.89 -21.27
N SER A 89 2.09 -6.95 -21.79
CA SER A 89 2.53 -7.64 -23.00
C SER A 89 2.07 -6.89 -24.25
#